data_AF-A0A5C0XQW9-F1
#
_entry.id   AF-A0A5C0XQW9-F1
#
_cell.length_a   1.000
_cell.length_b   1.000
_cell.length_c   1.000
_cell.angle_alpha   90.00
_cell.angle_beta   90.00
_cell.angle_gamma   90.00
#
_symmetry.space_group_name_H-M   'P 1'
#
loop_
_entity.id
_entity.type
_entity.pdbx_description
1 polymer ?
#
loop_
_entity_poly.entity_id
_entity_poly.type
_entity_poly.pdbx_seq_one_letter_code
_entity_poly.pdbx_strand_id
1 'polypeptide(L)'
;MRIVAADTGGAVLDETFEPIGLIATVAVLVEKPYRSAKEVMVKYANPYDYDLTGRQAIRDEVLLAIELARKVKPDVIHLDSTLGGIELRKLDEPTIDALGISDKGKEVWKELSKDLQPLARKFWEETNIEIVAIGKSSVPVRIAEIYAGIYSAKWGIENVEKEGHLIIGLPRYMEVNIKDGKIIGRSLDPREGGLYGSAEVSVPEGVKWEIYPNPVARRFMIFEIFSKR
;
A
#
# COMPACT_ATOMS: atom_id res chain seq x y z
N MET A 1 -21.17 -2.83 5.64
CA MET A 1 -19.85 -3.44 5.81
C MET A 1 -18.82 -2.33 5.82
N ARG A 2 -17.98 -2.30 6.85
CA ARG A 2 -16.86 -1.39 7.07
C ARG A 2 -15.61 -2.25 7.02
N ILE A 3 -14.68 -1.92 6.14
CA ILE A 3 -13.54 -2.79 5.85
C ILE A 3 -12.27 -2.00 6.14
N VAL A 4 -11.38 -2.54 6.95
CA VAL A 4 -10.00 -2.05 6.99
C VAL A 4 -9.19 -2.85 5.97
N ALA A 5 -8.30 -2.18 5.25
CA ALA A 5 -7.35 -2.84 4.36
C ALA A 5 -6.01 -2.14 4.44
N ALA A 6 -4.95 -2.84 4.08
CA ALA A 6 -3.62 -2.25 3.94
C ALA A 6 -2.92 -2.73 2.67
N ASP A 7 -2.03 -1.88 2.16
CA ASP A 7 -1.13 -2.18 1.06
C ASP A 7 0.14 -1.31 1.17
N THR A 8 1.23 -1.76 0.57
CA THR A 8 2.50 -1.05 0.49
C THR A 8 2.80 -0.66 -0.94
N GLY A 9 3.10 0.61 -1.17
CA GLY A 9 3.26 1.13 -2.51
C GLY A 9 4.19 2.32 -2.62
N GLY A 10 4.46 2.65 -3.88
CA GLY A 10 5.42 3.64 -4.32
C GLY A 10 6.86 3.21 -4.09
N ALA A 11 7.72 3.50 -5.07
CA ALA A 11 9.14 3.15 -5.00
C ALA A 11 10.00 4.34 -5.39
N VAL A 12 11.10 4.56 -4.67
CA VAL A 12 12.19 5.40 -5.20
C VAL A 12 12.85 4.62 -6.32
N LEU A 13 13.08 5.28 -7.45
CA LEU A 13 13.74 4.71 -8.61
C LEU A 13 15.11 5.36 -8.81
N ASP A 14 16.04 4.61 -9.40
CA ASP A 14 17.27 5.16 -9.92
C ASP A 14 17.09 5.80 -11.31
N GLU A 15 18.18 6.34 -11.87
CA GLU A 15 18.23 6.97 -13.19
C GLU A 15 17.89 6.02 -14.36
N THR A 16 17.92 4.70 -14.12
CA THR A 16 17.53 3.66 -15.08
C THR A 16 16.10 3.16 -14.87
N PHE A 17 15.37 3.77 -13.93
CA PHE A 17 14.01 3.41 -13.50
C PHE A 17 13.91 2.08 -12.75
N GLU A 18 15.02 1.55 -12.23
CA GLU A 18 15.01 0.37 -11.36
C GLU A 18 14.65 0.76 -9.92
N PRO A 19 13.84 -0.04 -9.21
CA PRO A 19 13.39 0.28 -7.87
C PRO A 19 14.48 0.09 -6.82
N ILE A 20 14.74 1.14 -6.04
CA ILE A 20 15.66 1.14 -4.89
C ILE A 20 14.95 0.56 -3.64
N GLY A 21 13.72 1.02 -3.38
CA GLY A 21 12.95 0.56 -2.22
C GLY A 21 11.56 1.20 -2.13
N LEU A 22 10.68 0.55 -1.37
CA LEU A 22 9.30 1.01 -1.19
C LEU A 22 9.21 2.14 -0.16
N ILE A 23 8.19 3.00 -0.32
CA ILE A 23 8.08 4.25 0.44
C ILE A 23 7.01 4.18 1.53
N ALA A 24 5.78 3.77 1.20
CA ALA A 24 4.64 3.95 2.10
C ALA A 24 3.82 2.66 2.24
N THR A 25 3.63 2.21 3.48
CA THR A 25 2.58 1.28 3.86
C THR A 25 1.39 2.07 4.39
N VAL A 26 0.21 1.80 3.86
CA VAL A 26 -1.01 2.53 4.22
C VAL A 26 -2.10 1.56 4.63
N ALA A 27 -2.76 1.85 5.75
CA ALA A 27 -4.01 1.23 6.16
C ALA A 27 -5.17 2.22 5.99
N VAL A 28 -6.30 1.75 5.48
CA VAL A 28 -7.49 2.55 5.19
C VAL A 28 -8.73 1.92 5.80
N LEU A 29 -9.66 2.76 6.27
CA LEU A 29 -11.05 2.37 6.52
C LEU A 29 -11.88 2.73 5.29
N VAL A 30 -12.54 1.72 4.71
CA VAL A 30 -13.42 1.89 3.56
C VAL A 30 -14.85 1.51 3.94
N GLU A 31 -15.78 2.36 3.55
CA GLU A 31 -17.22 2.20 3.77
C GLU A 31 -17.96 2.47 2.47
N LYS A 32 -19.26 2.13 2.40
CA LYS A 32 -20.12 2.45 1.26
C LYS A 32 -19.98 3.96 0.91
N PRO A 33 -19.74 4.33 -0.37
CA PRO A 33 -19.88 3.55 -1.60
C PRO A 33 -18.63 2.79 -2.07
N TYR A 34 -17.63 2.58 -1.21
CA TYR A 34 -16.39 1.83 -1.47
C TYR A 34 -15.53 2.42 -2.61
N ARG A 35 -15.41 3.75 -2.64
CA ARG A 35 -14.62 4.49 -3.66
C ARG A 35 -13.40 5.22 -3.11
N SER A 36 -13.35 5.45 -1.81
CA SER A 36 -12.29 6.18 -1.13
C SER A 36 -12.27 5.81 0.36
N ALA A 37 -11.26 6.28 1.08
CA ALA A 37 -11.11 6.00 2.50
C ALA A 37 -11.79 7.08 3.36
N LYS A 38 -12.31 6.66 4.51
CA LYS A 38 -12.82 7.55 5.58
C LYS A 38 -11.77 7.91 6.59
N GLU A 39 -10.91 6.95 6.93
CA GLU A 39 -9.76 7.12 7.80
C GLU A 39 -8.55 6.49 7.10
N VAL A 40 -7.38 7.11 7.28
CA VAL A 40 -6.14 6.65 6.69
C VAL A 40 -5.04 6.74 7.74
N MET A 41 -4.21 5.71 7.79
CA MET A 41 -3.02 5.62 8.63
C MET A 41 -1.86 5.24 7.73
N VAL A 42 -0.75 5.96 7.84
CA VAL A 42 0.44 5.76 7.00
C VAL A 42 1.65 5.46 7.87
N LYS A 43 2.47 4.52 7.41
CA LYS A 43 3.81 4.25 7.91
C LYS A 43 4.78 4.40 6.75
N TYR A 44 5.73 5.32 6.86
CA TYR A 44 6.81 5.47 5.89
C TYR A 44 7.96 4.51 6.22
N ALA A 45 8.52 3.89 5.18
CA ALA A 45 9.76 3.15 5.28
C ALA A 45 10.95 4.05 4.88
N ASN A 46 12.16 3.56 5.12
CA ASN A 46 13.35 4.13 4.50
C ASN A 46 13.57 3.43 3.14
N PRO A 47 13.30 4.07 1.99
CA PRO A 47 13.43 3.41 0.70
C PRO A 47 14.89 3.08 0.33
N TYR A 48 15.87 3.69 1.00
CA TYR A 48 17.30 3.41 0.76
C TYR A 48 17.84 2.24 1.62
N ASP A 49 16.99 1.67 2.48
CA ASP A 49 17.30 0.52 3.34
C ASP A 49 16.04 -0.36 3.47
N TYR A 50 15.53 -0.82 2.32
CA TYR A 50 14.29 -1.58 2.24
C TYR A 50 14.51 -3.02 1.77
N ASP A 51 13.88 -3.99 2.44
CA ASP A 51 13.89 -5.38 2.00
C ASP A 51 12.89 -5.60 0.84
N LEU A 52 13.41 -5.61 -0.38
CA LEU A 52 12.64 -5.87 -1.61
C LEU A 52 12.13 -7.32 -1.73
N THR A 53 12.39 -8.22 -0.78
CA THR A 53 11.83 -9.58 -0.82
C THR A 53 10.32 -9.63 -0.55
N GLY A 54 9.73 -8.54 -0.03
CA GLY A 54 8.30 -8.37 0.21
C GLY A 54 7.80 -8.88 1.56
N ARG A 55 8.66 -9.55 2.34
CA ARG A 55 8.31 -10.02 3.71
C ARG A 55 8.00 -8.86 4.64
N GLN A 56 8.82 -7.82 4.58
CA GLN A 56 8.65 -6.62 5.40
C GLN A 56 7.33 -5.91 5.10
N ALA A 57 6.97 -5.77 3.81
CA ALA A 57 5.71 -5.15 3.38
C ALA A 57 4.49 -5.86 3.99
N ILE A 58 4.39 -7.19 3.85
CA ILE A 58 3.25 -7.96 4.38
C ILE A 58 3.16 -7.83 5.91
N ARG A 59 4.31 -7.85 6.60
CA ARG A 59 4.34 -7.67 8.06
C ARG A 59 3.84 -6.29 8.46
N ASP A 60 4.32 -5.25 7.79
CA ASP A 60 3.93 -3.87 8.05
C ASP A 60 2.44 -3.63 7.75
N GLU A 61 1.91 -4.20 6.68
CA GLU A 61 0.49 -4.15 6.32
C GLU A 61 -0.40 -4.77 7.40
N VAL A 62 -0.09 -5.98 7.86
CA VAL A 62 -0.88 -6.65 8.91
C VAL A 62 -0.87 -5.84 10.20
N LEU A 63 0.31 -5.35 10.61
CA LEU A 63 0.44 -4.57 11.85
C LEU A 63 -0.33 -3.25 11.76
N LEU A 64 -0.18 -2.51 10.67
CA LEU A 64 -0.85 -1.22 10.47
C LEU A 64 -2.37 -1.38 10.34
N ALA A 65 -2.83 -2.44 9.66
CA ALA A 65 -4.25 -2.77 9.56
C ALA A 65 -4.85 -3.10 10.94
N ILE A 66 -4.15 -3.89 11.77
CA ILE A 66 -4.58 -4.18 13.14
C ILE A 66 -4.65 -2.90 13.98
N GLU A 67 -3.64 -2.03 13.87
CA GLU A 67 -3.60 -0.76 14.60
C GLU A 67 -4.81 0.12 14.25
N LEU A 68 -5.08 0.31 12.95
CA LEU A 68 -6.25 1.05 12.51
C LEU A 68 -7.55 0.37 12.95
N ALA A 69 -7.63 -0.96 12.85
CA ALA A 69 -8.83 -1.71 13.23
C ALA A 69 -9.15 -1.60 14.73
N ARG A 70 -8.14 -1.55 15.61
CA ARG A 70 -8.34 -1.29 17.05
C ARG A 70 -9.00 0.07 17.30
N LYS A 71 -8.67 1.09 16.49
CA LYS A 71 -9.28 2.43 16.56
C LYS A 71 -10.71 2.43 16.02
N VAL A 72 -10.93 1.85 14.84
CA VAL A 72 -12.18 2.07 14.08
C VAL A 72 -13.19 0.94 14.16
N LYS A 73 -12.80 -0.24 14.68
CA LYS A 73 -13.63 -1.44 14.87
C LYS A 73 -14.41 -1.82 13.59
N PRO A 74 -13.72 -2.22 12.50
CA PRO A 74 -14.35 -2.63 11.25
C PRO A 74 -15.04 -3.99 11.39
N ASP A 75 -15.78 -4.39 10.35
CA ASP A 75 -16.39 -5.73 10.29
C ASP A 75 -15.36 -6.81 9.89
N VAL A 76 -14.35 -6.44 9.09
CA VAL A 76 -13.32 -7.34 8.57
C VAL A 76 -12.07 -6.56 8.16
N ILE A 77 -10.91 -7.21 8.19
CA ILE A 77 -9.65 -6.71 7.64
C ILE A 77 -9.32 -7.48 6.34
N HIS A 78 -9.03 -6.77 5.25
CA HIS A 78 -8.54 -7.34 4.00
C HIS A 78 -7.02 -7.14 3.88
N LEU A 79 -6.29 -8.23 3.69
CA LEU A 79 -4.84 -8.22 3.45
C LEU A 79 -4.53 -8.35 1.96
N ASP A 80 -3.48 -7.67 1.47
CA ASP A 80 -2.99 -7.81 0.09
C ASP A 80 -2.21 -9.13 -0.12
N SER A 81 -2.89 -10.26 0.04
CA SER A 81 -2.37 -11.53 -0.39
C SER A 81 -3.45 -12.37 -1.05
N THR A 82 -3.18 -12.85 -2.26
CA THR A 82 -4.18 -13.56 -3.07
C THR A 82 -4.18 -15.04 -2.68
N LEU A 83 -4.77 -15.37 -1.53
CA LEU A 83 -4.86 -16.74 -1.00
C LEU A 83 -6.31 -17.25 -0.94
N GLY A 84 -7.17 -16.75 -1.83
CA GLY A 84 -8.57 -17.21 -1.93
C GLY A 84 -9.48 -16.74 -0.79
N GLY A 85 -9.07 -15.74 0.00
CA GLY A 85 -9.88 -15.19 1.09
C GLY A 85 -9.76 -15.97 2.40
N ILE A 86 -8.77 -16.85 2.54
CA ILE A 86 -8.53 -17.60 3.77
C ILE A 86 -8.21 -16.67 4.94
N GLU A 87 -8.70 -17.03 6.13
CA GLU A 87 -8.42 -16.28 7.34
C GLU A 87 -6.97 -16.52 7.78
N LEU A 88 -6.24 -15.42 8.04
CA LEU A 88 -4.82 -15.45 8.43
C LEU A 88 -4.56 -16.31 9.66
N ARG A 89 -5.51 -16.36 10.61
CA ARG A 89 -5.42 -17.21 11.82
C ARG A 89 -5.45 -18.72 11.52
N LYS A 90 -5.83 -19.13 10.31
CA LYS A 90 -5.87 -20.53 9.86
C LYS A 90 -4.68 -20.91 8.98
N LEU A 91 -3.75 -19.99 8.70
CA LEU A 91 -2.58 -20.26 7.87
C LEU A 91 -1.47 -21.00 8.65
N ASP A 92 -1.71 -22.26 9.00
CA ASP A 92 -0.67 -23.18 9.46
C ASP A 92 0.09 -23.83 8.29
N GLU A 93 1.20 -24.53 8.57
CA GLU A 93 2.03 -25.13 7.52
C GLU A 93 1.25 -26.10 6.60
N PRO A 94 0.43 -27.03 7.11
CA PRO A 94 -0.39 -27.91 6.25
C PRO A 94 -1.36 -27.14 5.36
N THR A 95 -1.99 -26.09 5.91
CA THR A 95 -2.90 -25.24 5.14
C THR A 95 -2.15 -24.51 4.03
N ILE A 96 -0.95 -23.97 4.30
CA ILE A 96 -0.11 -23.31 3.30
C ILE A 96 0.33 -24.29 2.20
N ASP A 97 0.68 -25.53 2.57
CA ASP A 97 1.08 -26.55 1.60
C ASP A 97 -0.06 -26.95 0.65
N ALA A 98 -1.31 -26.88 1.12
CA ALA A 98 -2.50 -27.13 0.32
C ALA A 98 -2.89 -25.97 -0.60
N LEU A 99 -2.28 -24.78 -0.48
CA LEU A 99 -2.59 -23.63 -1.33
C LEU A 99 -2.11 -23.82 -2.78
N GLY A 100 -2.89 -23.33 -3.73
CA GLY A 100 -2.56 -23.29 -5.15
C GLY A 100 -1.61 -22.15 -5.55
N ILE A 101 -0.63 -21.82 -4.69
CA ILE A 101 0.40 -20.81 -4.94
C ILE A 101 1.76 -21.46 -5.27
N SER A 102 2.71 -20.66 -5.76
CA SER A 102 4.06 -21.15 -6.08
C SER A 102 4.81 -21.63 -4.83
N ASP A 103 5.77 -22.55 -4.99
CA ASP A 103 6.58 -23.06 -3.87
C ASP A 103 7.33 -21.93 -3.14
N LYS A 104 7.87 -20.96 -3.89
CA LYS A 104 8.46 -19.74 -3.31
C LYS A 104 7.44 -18.94 -2.49
N GLY A 105 6.19 -18.85 -2.96
CA GLY A 105 5.11 -18.22 -2.21
C GLY A 105 4.76 -18.97 -0.93
N LYS A 106 4.78 -20.31 -0.96
CA LYS A 106 4.59 -21.15 0.23
C LYS A 106 5.71 -20.96 1.24
N GLU A 107 6.97 -20.93 0.80
CA GLU A 107 8.12 -20.68 1.68
C GLU A 107 8.01 -19.35 2.41
N VAL A 108 7.69 -18.27 1.68
CA VAL A 108 7.47 -16.94 2.26
C VAL A 108 6.33 -16.98 3.29
N TRP A 109 5.21 -17.63 2.96
CA TRP A 109 4.09 -17.73 3.89
C TRP A 109 4.37 -18.62 5.11
N LYS A 110 5.16 -19.68 4.98
CA LYS A 110 5.58 -20.51 6.12
C LYS A 110 6.48 -19.76 7.08
N GLU A 111 7.30 -18.85 6.57
CA GLU A 111 8.12 -17.98 7.41
C GLU A 111 7.25 -16.94 8.13
N LEU A 112 6.39 -16.24 7.37
CA LEU A 112 5.51 -15.20 7.89
C LEU A 112 4.46 -15.75 8.87
N SER A 113 3.95 -16.96 8.64
CA SER A 113 2.89 -17.54 9.48
C SER A 113 3.34 -17.75 10.92
N LYS A 114 4.63 -18.00 11.17
CA LYS A 114 5.19 -18.17 12.52
C LYS A 114 4.87 -16.99 13.44
N ASP A 115 4.86 -15.77 12.90
CA ASP A 115 4.56 -14.55 13.63
C ASP A 115 3.10 -14.08 13.40
N LEU A 116 2.63 -14.12 12.15
CA LEU A 116 1.36 -13.51 11.76
C LEU A 116 0.13 -14.35 12.13
N GLN A 117 0.24 -15.68 12.09
CA GLN A 117 -0.90 -16.55 12.44
C GLN A 117 -1.26 -16.47 13.93
N PRO A 118 -0.31 -16.54 14.88
CA PRO A 118 -0.62 -16.35 16.31
C PRO A 118 -1.16 -14.94 16.61
N LEU A 119 -0.61 -13.92 15.95
CA LEU A 119 -1.07 -12.53 16.06
C LEU A 119 -2.53 -12.39 15.60
N ALA A 120 -2.86 -12.93 14.43
CA ALA A 120 -4.22 -12.89 13.88
C ALA A 120 -5.21 -13.67 14.76
N ARG A 121 -4.80 -14.83 15.29
CA ARG A 121 -5.62 -15.60 16.23
C ARG A 121 -5.94 -14.81 17.48
N LYS A 122 -4.93 -14.23 18.13
CA LYS A 122 -5.12 -13.41 19.33
C LYS A 122 -6.00 -12.20 19.06
N PHE A 123 -5.80 -11.51 17.94
CA PHE A 123 -6.63 -10.37 17.55
C PHE A 123 -8.09 -10.76 17.33
N TRP A 124 -8.34 -11.90 16.69
CA TRP A 124 -9.69 -12.45 16.50
C TRP A 124 -10.33 -12.85 17.84
N GLU A 125 -9.60 -13.50 18.75
CA GLU A 125 -10.10 -13.85 20.09
C GLU A 125 -10.50 -12.60 20.90
N GLU A 126 -9.76 -11.50 20.75
CA GLU A 126 -10.02 -10.22 21.44
C GLU A 126 -11.19 -9.42 20.84
N THR A 127 -11.40 -9.50 19.53
CA THR A 127 -12.27 -8.54 18.80
C THR A 127 -13.37 -9.18 17.97
N ASN A 128 -13.28 -10.49 17.71
CA ASN A 128 -14.08 -11.24 16.75
C ASN A 128 -14.00 -10.69 15.30
N ILE A 129 -12.93 -9.97 14.96
CA ILE A 129 -12.67 -9.43 13.61
C ILE A 129 -11.70 -10.37 12.88
N GLU A 130 -12.09 -10.82 11.69
CA GLU A 130 -11.24 -11.67 10.85
C GLU A 130 -10.27 -10.84 10.00
N ILE A 131 -9.08 -11.39 9.78
CA ILE A 131 -8.10 -10.89 8.79
C ILE A 131 -8.10 -11.88 7.63
N VAL A 132 -8.54 -11.46 6.45
CA VAL A 132 -8.69 -12.33 5.27
C VAL A 132 -7.66 -11.99 4.19
N ALA A 133 -6.98 -13.03 3.68
CA ALA A 133 -6.03 -12.92 2.58
C ALA A 133 -6.76 -12.97 1.23
N ILE A 134 -7.28 -11.82 0.81
CA ILE A 134 -8.10 -11.64 -0.40
C ILE A 134 -7.32 -11.05 -1.59
N GLY A 135 -6.27 -10.25 -1.31
CA GLY A 135 -5.39 -9.69 -2.34
C GLY A 135 -6.11 -8.77 -3.33
N LYS A 136 -5.72 -8.91 -4.60
CA LYS A 136 -6.18 -8.11 -5.75
C LYS A 136 -7.69 -8.13 -6.01
N SER A 137 -8.43 -9.04 -5.38
CA SER A 137 -9.90 -9.09 -5.49
C SER A 137 -10.60 -8.07 -4.58
N SER A 138 -9.85 -7.39 -3.70
CA SER A 138 -10.37 -6.43 -2.73
C SER A 138 -10.27 -4.99 -3.23
N VAL A 139 -11.41 -4.35 -3.44
CA VAL A 139 -11.49 -2.90 -3.70
C VAL A 139 -10.86 -2.08 -2.56
N PRO A 140 -11.08 -2.38 -1.26
CA PRO A 140 -10.39 -1.71 -0.17
C PRO A 140 -8.85 -1.80 -0.21
N VAL A 141 -8.28 -2.94 -0.63
CA VAL A 141 -6.83 -3.09 -0.82
C VAL A 141 -6.36 -2.17 -1.93
N ARG A 142 -7.06 -2.15 -3.07
CA ARG A 142 -6.75 -1.21 -4.16
C ARG A 142 -6.87 0.26 -3.74
N ILE A 143 -7.80 0.60 -2.85
CA ILE A 143 -7.88 1.95 -2.27
C ILE A 143 -6.65 2.22 -1.40
N ALA A 144 -6.21 1.28 -0.57
CA ALA A 144 -4.96 1.39 0.19
C ALA A 144 -3.76 1.63 -0.74
N GLU A 145 -3.66 0.89 -1.85
CA GLU A 145 -2.64 1.06 -2.90
C GLU A 145 -2.62 2.50 -3.46
N ILE A 146 -3.79 3.04 -3.79
CA ILE A 146 -3.92 4.43 -4.29
C ILE A 146 -3.42 5.42 -3.24
N TYR A 147 -3.78 5.22 -1.97
CA TYR A 147 -3.27 6.08 -0.90
C TYR A 147 -1.77 5.90 -0.69
N ALA A 148 -1.22 4.69 -0.82
CA ALA A 148 0.22 4.48 -0.79
C ALA A 148 0.92 5.35 -1.85
N GLY A 149 0.42 5.37 -3.09
CA GLY A 149 0.95 6.26 -4.13
C GLY A 149 0.81 7.76 -3.81
N ILE A 150 -0.31 8.18 -3.22
CA ILE A 150 -0.50 9.58 -2.76
C ILE A 150 0.53 9.94 -1.69
N TYR A 151 0.71 9.08 -0.68
CA TYR A 151 1.65 9.32 0.39
C TYR A 151 3.11 9.19 -0.07
N SER A 152 3.41 8.38 -1.08
CA SER A 152 4.74 8.37 -1.72
C SER A 152 5.03 9.69 -2.43
N ALA A 153 4.07 10.27 -3.14
CA ALA A 153 4.23 11.61 -3.73
C ALA A 153 4.42 12.68 -2.65
N LYS A 154 3.67 12.59 -1.54
CA LYS A 154 3.84 13.46 -0.37
C LYS A 154 5.24 13.35 0.22
N TRP A 155 5.74 12.12 0.42
CA TRP A 155 7.10 11.86 0.86
C TRP A 155 8.13 12.48 -0.09
N GLY A 156 7.94 12.36 -1.41
CA GLY A 156 8.81 12.99 -2.40
C GLY A 156 8.88 14.51 -2.23
N ILE A 157 7.73 15.17 -2.09
CA ILE A 157 7.64 16.62 -1.87
C ILE A 157 8.33 17.05 -0.58
N GLU A 158 8.18 16.26 0.49
CA GLU A 158 8.76 16.54 1.80
C GLU A 158 10.28 16.27 1.87
N ASN A 159 10.84 15.50 0.93
CA ASN A 159 12.26 15.12 0.93
C ASN A 159 13.08 15.72 -0.23
N VAL A 160 12.43 16.28 -1.26
CA VAL A 160 13.14 16.75 -2.47
C VAL A 160 14.12 17.91 -2.21
N GLU A 161 13.90 18.76 -1.21
CA GLU A 161 14.87 19.83 -0.90
C GLU A 161 16.22 19.28 -0.44
N LYS A 162 16.20 18.15 0.27
CA LYS A 162 17.40 17.46 0.74
C LYS A 162 18.07 16.68 -0.39
N GLU A 163 17.28 15.95 -1.17
CA GLU A 163 17.79 15.03 -2.20
C GLU A 163 18.07 15.74 -3.54
N GLY A 164 17.48 16.93 -3.76
CA GLY A 164 17.58 17.74 -4.96
C GLY A 164 16.70 17.25 -6.11
N HIS A 165 16.67 15.94 -6.35
CA HIS A 165 15.91 15.29 -7.41
C HIS A 165 15.48 13.89 -6.96
N LEU A 166 14.22 13.53 -7.22
CA LEU A 166 13.66 12.22 -6.92
C LEU A 166 12.81 11.72 -8.07
N ILE A 167 12.96 10.44 -8.39
CA ILE A 167 12.12 9.71 -9.34
C ILE A 167 11.30 8.70 -8.54
N ILE A 168 9.97 8.84 -8.53
CA ILE A 168 9.08 7.97 -7.76
C ILE A 168 8.19 7.17 -8.70
N GLY A 169 8.32 5.85 -8.68
CA GLY A 169 7.39 4.95 -9.34
C GLY A 169 6.09 4.87 -8.56
N LEU A 170 4.98 5.31 -9.15
CA LEU A 170 3.65 5.21 -8.55
C LEU A 170 3.09 3.79 -8.72
N PRO A 171 2.19 3.34 -7.84
CA PRO A 171 1.46 2.10 -8.02
C PRO A 171 0.74 1.99 -9.38
N ARG A 172 0.30 0.79 -9.72
CA ARG A 172 -0.21 0.52 -11.06
C ARG A 172 -1.44 1.34 -11.38
N TYR A 173 -1.60 1.76 -12.65
CA TYR A 173 -2.79 2.41 -13.17
C TYR A 173 -3.35 3.51 -12.27
N MET A 174 -2.49 4.38 -11.73
CA MET A 174 -2.96 5.55 -11.02
C MET A 174 -2.22 6.80 -11.48
N GLU A 175 -2.89 7.93 -11.31
CA GLU A 175 -2.33 9.26 -11.44
C GLU A 175 -2.37 9.98 -10.08
N VAL A 176 -1.52 10.98 -9.93
CA VAL A 176 -1.61 11.97 -8.87
C VAL A 176 -1.75 13.36 -9.47
N ASN A 177 -2.47 14.25 -8.80
CA ASN A 177 -2.59 15.65 -9.19
C ASN A 177 -2.47 16.50 -7.95
N ILE A 178 -1.60 17.51 -8.00
CA ILE A 178 -1.37 18.42 -6.87
C ILE A 178 -2.10 19.72 -7.16
N LYS A 179 -3.12 20.02 -6.35
CA LYS A 179 -3.95 21.21 -6.50
C LYS A 179 -4.50 21.65 -5.15
N ASP A 180 -4.57 22.97 -4.93
CA ASP A 180 -5.23 23.58 -3.77
C ASP A 180 -4.73 23.02 -2.41
N GLY A 181 -3.40 22.81 -2.28
CA GLY A 181 -2.76 22.28 -1.07
C GLY A 181 -3.04 20.78 -0.82
N LYS A 182 -3.43 20.03 -1.85
CA LYS A 182 -3.74 18.61 -1.76
C LYS A 182 -3.11 17.82 -2.89
N ILE A 183 -2.72 16.59 -2.58
CA ILE A 183 -2.43 15.55 -3.56
C ILE A 183 -3.70 14.73 -3.72
N ILE A 184 -4.19 14.62 -4.95
CA ILE A 184 -5.37 13.84 -5.32
C ILE A 184 -4.89 12.67 -6.15
N GLY A 185 -5.09 11.45 -5.67
CA GLY A 185 -4.80 10.22 -6.42
C GLY A 185 -6.07 9.62 -6.99
N ARG A 186 -5.99 9.09 -8.21
CA ARG A 186 -7.12 8.41 -8.88
C ARG A 186 -6.65 7.20 -9.64
N SER A 187 -7.50 6.17 -9.67
CA SER A 187 -7.30 5.07 -10.62
C SER A 187 -7.54 5.54 -12.05
N LEU A 188 -6.68 5.10 -12.96
CA LEU A 188 -6.78 5.28 -14.40
C LEU A 188 -7.65 4.19 -15.06
N ASP A 189 -8.03 3.14 -14.33
CA ASP A 189 -8.88 2.06 -14.85
C ASP A 189 -10.37 2.35 -14.59
N PRO A 190 -11.17 2.70 -15.61
CA PRO A 190 -12.59 2.99 -15.42
C PRO A 190 -13.39 1.79 -14.92
N ARG A 191 -12.88 0.56 -15.10
CA ARG A 191 -13.53 -0.69 -14.64
C ARG A 191 -13.50 -0.81 -13.12
N GLU A 192 -12.62 -0.07 -12.44
CA GLU A 192 -12.57 -0.02 -10.96
C GLU A 192 -13.67 0.88 -10.37
N GLY A 193 -14.49 1.54 -11.20
CA GLY A 193 -15.69 2.24 -10.73
C GLY A 193 -15.43 3.60 -10.07
N GLY A 194 -14.28 4.23 -10.39
CA GLY A 194 -13.92 5.58 -9.95
C GLY A 194 -13.34 5.62 -8.54
N LEU A 195 -12.27 4.85 -8.29
CA LEU A 195 -11.54 4.86 -7.03
C LEU A 195 -10.62 6.08 -6.94
N TYR A 196 -10.56 6.71 -5.77
CA TYR A 196 -9.75 7.91 -5.54
C TYR A 196 -9.37 8.09 -4.08
N GLY A 197 -8.42 9.00 -3.83
CA GLY A 197 -8.04 9.46 -2.50
C GLY A 197 -7.45 10.86 -2.54
N SER A 198 -7.23 11.43 -1.36
CA SER A 198 -6.48 12.69 -1.25
C SER A 198 -5.76 12.81 0.08
N ALA A 199 -4.63 13.50 0.09
CA ALA A 199 -3.91 13.90 1.29
C ALA A 199 -3.52 15.38 1.21
N GLU A 200 -3.43 16.05 2.35
CA GLU A 200 -2.95 17.43 2.42
C GLU A 200 -1.43 17.49 2.24
N VAL A 201 -0.97 18.52 1.53
CA VAL A 201 0.45 18.77 1.30
C VAL A 201 0.72 20.26 1.25
N SER A 202 1.85 20.65 1.84
CA SER A 202 2.46 21.95 1.60
C SER A 202 3.59 21.75 0.62
N VAL A 203 3.48 22.33 -0.57
CA VAL A 203 4.53 22.24 -1.59
C VAL A 203 5.54 23.36 -1.34
N PRO A 204 6.83 23.06 -1.12
CA PRO A 204 7.85 24.08 -0.94
C PRO A 204 7.98 24.99 -2.18
N GLU A 205 8.42 26.23 -1.96
CA GLU A 205 8.58 27.19 -3.05
C GLU A 205 9.68 26.74 -4.03
N GLY A 206 9.42 26.87 -5.33
CA GLY A 206 10.41 26.54 -6.36
C GLY A 206 10.49 25.06 -6.73
N VAL A 207 9.78 24.17 -6.04
CA VAL A 207 9.65 22.76 -6.39
C VAL A 207 8.85 22.60 -7.70
N LYS A 208 9.35 21.75 -8.60
CA LYS A 208 8.70 21.39 -9.86
C LYS A 208 8.53 19.88 -9.94
N TRP A 209 7.47 19.43 -10.59
CA TRP A 209 7.23 18.01 -10.80
C TRP A 209 6.62 17.74 -12.17
N GLU A 210 6.80 16.51 -12.64
CA GLU A 210 6.18 15.99 -13.85
C GLU A 210 5.64 14.58 -13.59
N ILE A 211 4.63 14.20 -14.37
CA ILE A 211 4.02 12.87 -14.29
C ILE A 211 3.95 12.29 -15.69
N TYR A 212 4.55 11.13 -15.89
CA TYR A 212 4.65 10.50 -17.19
C TYR A 212 4.72 8.96 -17.06
N PRO A 213 4.44 8.20 -18.13
CA PRO A 213 4.50 6.74 -18.08
C PRO A 213 5.92 6.22 -17.81
N ASN A 214 6.05 5.19 -16.98
CA ASN A 214 7.32 4.50 -16.77
C ASN A 214 7.70 3.71 -18.06
N PRO A 215 8.86 3.97 -18.68
CA PRO A 215 9.25 3.31 -19.93
C PRO A 215 9.61 1.82 -19.77
N VAL A 216 10.03 1.38 -18.58
CA VAL A 216 10.42 -0.02 -18.30
C VAL A 216 9.30 -0.83 -17.64
N ALA A 217 8.30 -0.16 -17.04
CA ALA A 217 7.17 -0.80 -16.36
C ALA A 217 5.82 -0.33 -16.93
N ARG A 218 5.33 -1.03 -17.96
CA ARG A 218 4.04 -0.70 -18.60
C ARG A 218 2.91 -0.63 -17.57
N ARG A 219 2.13 0.48 -17.62
CA ARG A 219 0.97 0.80 -16.75
C ARG A 219 1.32 1.40 -15.39
N PHE A 220 2.61 1.60 -15.12
CA PHE A 220 3.07 2.38 -13.98
C PHE A 220 3.39 3.79 -14.45
N MET A 221 3.08 4.77 -13.60
CA MET A 221 3.41 6.17 -13.83
C MET A 221 4.61 6.55 -12.96
N ILE A 222 5.36 7.55 -13.38
CA ILE A 222 6.42 8.18 -12.60
C ILE A 222 5.90 9.52 -12.11
N PHE A 223 6.19 9.83 -10.86
CA PHE A 223 6.15 11.18 -10.29
C PHE A 223 7.60 11.62 -10.10
N GLU A 224 8.08 12.47 -10.99
CA GLU A 224 9.44 13.01 -10.94
C GLU A 224 9.40 14.42 -10.35
N ILE A 225 10.28 14.72 -9.41
CA ILE A 225 10.26 15.97 -8.66
C ILE A 225 11.66 16.54 -8.46
N PHE A 226 11.76 17.86 -8.60
CA PHE A 226 12.99 18.63 -8.56
C PHE A 226 12.85 19.79 -7.59
N SER A 227 13.89 20.02 -6.79
CA SER A 227 14.04 21.26 -6.02
C SER A 227 14.95 22.23 -6.77
N LYS A 228 14.64 23.53 -6.72
CA LYS A 228 15.60 24.55 -7.14
C LYS A 228 16.73 24.56 -6.10
N ARG A 229 17.94 24.22 -6.53
CA ARG A 229 19.15 24.60 -5.78
C ARG A 229 19.36 26.11 -5.88
#